data_AF-A0A928MBJ7-F1
#
_entry.id   AF-A0A928MBJ7-F1
#
_cell.length_a   1.000
_cell.length_b   1.000
_cell.length_c   1.000
_cell.angle_alpha   90.00
_cell.angle_beta   90.00
_cell.angle_gamma   90.00
#
_symmetry.space_group_name_H-M   'P 1'
#
loop_
_entity.id
_entity.type
_entity.pdbx_description
1 polymer ?
#
loop_
_entity_poly.entity_id
_entity_poly.type
_entity_poly.pdbx_seq_one_letter_code
_entity_poly.pdbx_strand_id
1 'polypeptide(L)'
;MLMMYLALIDDPIQRGKFETLYYAYRKQMFYTANEILEDYGLAEDAVQEAFIGIARNIAAIDDTVPGTVKAYVLTAARNAARNIWNREHKAEILTLAVEQLPDTQGDEPLGLRAAVDALPLLYREVLMLRYVQGLSYEE
;
A
#
# COMPACT_ATOMS: atom_id res chain seq x y z
N MET A 1 -4.88 10.19 -20.32
CA MET A 1 -4.18 9.91 -19.05
C MET A 1 -2.66 9.89 -19.19
N LEU A 2 -2.08 9.25 -20.21
CA LEU A 2 -0.62 9.19 -20.40
C LEU A 2 0.12 10.54 -20.25
N MET A 3 -0.41 11.62 -20.84
CA MET A 3 0.21 12.96 -20.77
C MET A 3 0.44 13.46 -19.34
N MET A 4 -0.43 13.10 -18.39
CA MET A 4 -0.28 13.50 -16.99
C MET A 4 0.93 12.83 -16.33
N TYR A 5 1.25 11.60 -16.71
CA TYR A 5 2.41 10.89 -16.19
C TYR A 5 3.71 11.38 -16.83
N LEU A 6 3.69 11.68 -18.14
CA LEU A 6 4.87 12.21 -18.84
C LEU A 6 5.29 13.59 -18.33
N ALA A 7 4.34 14.38 -17.81
CA ALA A 7 4.64 15.65 -17.15
C ALA A 7 5.45 15.49 -15.85
N LEU A 8 5.50 14.28 -15.27
CA LEU A 8 6.32 13.98 -14.07
C LEU A 8 7.77 13.58 -14.41
N ILE A 9 8.11 13.50 -15.70
CA ILE A 9 9.41 13.02 -16.18
C ILE A 9 10.04 14.14 -16.99
N ASP A 10 11.21 14.62 -16.58
CA ASP A 10 11.89 15.71 -17.28
C ASP A 10 12.68 15.23 -18.50
N ASP A 11 13.31 14.04 -18.38
CA ASP A 11 14.20 13.50 -19.39
C ASP A 11 13.43 12.85 -20.58
N PRO A 12 13.71 13.22 -21.85
CA PRO A 12 13.03 12.68 -23.01
C PRO A 12 13.24 11.17 -23.24
N ILE A 13 14.40 10.62 -22.86
CA ILE A 13 14.70 9.20 -23.00
C ILE A 13 13.84 8.41 -21.99
N GLN A 14 13.78 8.91 -20.76
CA GLN A 14 12.93 8.34 -19.71
C GLN A 14 11.43 8.43 -20.06
N ARG A 15 10.99 9.51 -20.72
CA ARG A 15 9.61 9.62 -21.24
C ARG A 15 9.28 8.51 -22.23
N GLY A 16 10.16 8.26 -23.20
CA GLY A 16 9.98 7.18 -24.17
C GLY A 16 9.95 5.79 -23.53
N LYS A 17 10.85 5.56 -22.55
CA LYS A 17 10.84 4.33 -21.73
C LYS A 17 9.51 4.17 -21.00
N PHE A 18 9.03 5.21 -20.32
CA PHE A 18 7.76 5.17 -19.60
C PHE A 18 6.57 4.91 -20.54
N GLU A 19 6.52 5.59 -21.69
CA GLU A 19 5.45 5.39 -22.68
C GLU A 19 5.38 3.94 -23.16
N THR A 20 6.54 3.32 -23.41
CA THR A 20 6.64 1.90 -23.77
C THR A 20 6.07 1.00 -22.67
N LEU A 21 6.41 1.27 -21.41
CA LEU A 21 5.87 0.51 -20.27
C LEU A 21 4.36 0.69 -20.12
N TYR A 22 3.87 1.91 -20.28
CA TYR A 22 2.46 2.23 -20.15
C TYR A 22 1.62 1.39 -21.12
N TYR A 23 1.95 1.41 -22.41
CA TYR A 23 1.20 0.66 -23.41
C TYR A 23 1.38 -0.86 -23.27
N ALA A 24 2.57 -1.33 -22.87
CA ALA A 24 2.85 -2.75 -22.71
C ALA A 24 2.09 -3.38 -21.53
N TYR A 25 1.98 -2.66 -20.40
CA TYR A 25 1.58 -3.27 -19.13
C TYR A 25 0.27 -2.75 -18.55
N ARG A 26 -0.30 -1.62 -18.99
CA ARG A 26 -1.54 -1.05 -18.41
C ARG A 26 -2.65 -2.09 -18.27
N LYS A 27 -2.91 -2.88 -19.31
CA LYS A 27 -3.98 -3.89 -19.29
C LYS A 27 -3.72 -4.99 -18.26
N GLN A 28 -2.47 -5.45 -18.16
CA GLN A 28 -2.09 -6.49 -17.19
C GLN A 28 -2.14 -5.96 -15.75
N MET A 29 -1.68 -4.73 -15.53
CA MET A 29 -1.80 -4.05 -14.24
C MET A 29 -3.26 -3.92 -13.81
N PHE A 30 -4.15 -3.52 -14.74
CA PHE A 30 -5.58 -3.43 -14.47
C PHE A 30 -6.16 -4.77 -14.05
N TYR A 31 -5.90 -5.85 -14.79
CA TYR A 31 -6.37 -7.18 -14.41
C TYR A 31 -5.84 -7.61 -13.03
N THR A 32 -4.54 -7.39 -12.76
CA THR A 32 -3.96 -7.71 -11.45
C THR A 32 -4.60 -6.91 -10.31
N ALA A 33 -4.93 -5.64 -10.53
CA ALA A 33 -5.62 -4.82 -9.52
C ALA A 33 -7.08 -5.26 -9.33
N ASN A 34 -7.79 -5.54 -10.43
CA ASN A 34 -9.18 -5.95 -10.43
C ASN A 34 -9.38 -7.34 -9.79
N GLU A 35 -8.41 -8.25 -9.90
CA GLU A 35 -8.41 -9.54 -9.18
C GLU A 35 -8.37 -9.38 -7.66
N ILE A 36 -7.95 -8.23 -7.14
CA ILE A 36 -7.81 -7.98 -5.69
C ILE A 36 -8.97 -7.13 -5.17
N LEU A 37 -9.36 -6.11 -5.94
CA LEU A 37 -10.35 -5.13 -5.52
C LEU A 37 -11.78 -5.52 -5.92
N GLU A 38 -11.93 -6.34 -6.97
CA GLU A 38 -13.21 -6.73 -7.58
C GLU A 38 -14.15 -5.55 -7.93
N ASP A 39 -13.59 -4.34 -7.99
CA ASP A 39 -14.25 -3.09 -8.33
C ASP A 39 -13.46 -2.38 -9.44
N TYR A 40 -14.15 -2.07 -10.54
CA TYR A 40 -13.54 -1.47 -11.73
C TYR A 40 -12.96 -0.08 -11.45
N GLY A 41 -13.66 0.73 -10.65
CA GLY A 41 -13.23 2.09 -10.31
C GLY A 41 -11.98 2.07 -9.44
N LEU A 42 -12.01 1.28 -8.36
CA LEU A 42 -10.86 1.12 -7.48
C LEU A 42 -9.66 0.48 -8.20
N ALA A 43 -9.90 -0.45 -9.12
CA ALA A 43 -8.85 -1.06 -9.93
C ALA A 43 -8.19 -0.04 -10.87
N GLU A 44 -8.96 0.85 -11.50
CA GLU A 44 -8.41 1.94 -12.32
C GLU A 44 -7.60 2.91 -11.45
N ASP A 45 -8.09 3.27 -10.26
CA ASP A 45 -7.37 4.13 -9.31
C ASP A 45 -6.03 3.50 -8.87
N ALA A 46 -6.02 2.19 -8.57
CA ALA A 46 -4.80 1.45 -8.24
C ALA A 46 -3.76 1.52 -9.37
N VAL A 47 -4.20 1.37 -10.62
CA VAL A 47 -3.32 1.45 -11.80
C VAL A 47 -2.77 2.86 -11.95
N GLN A 48 -3.58 3.90 -11.71
CA GLN A 48 -3.13 5.28 -11.76
C GLN A 48 -2.08 5.56 -10.69
N GLU A 49 -2.32 5.18 -9.43
CA GLU A 49 -1.36 5.33 -8.33
C GLU A 49 -0.04 4.62 -8.64
N ALA A 50 -0.11 3.39 -9.16
CA ALA A 50 1.08 2.64 -9.56
C ALA A 50 1.86 3.34 -10.68
N PHE A 51 1.19 3.86 -11.71
CA PHE A 51 1.86 4.59 -12.79
C PHE A 51 2.49 5.90 -12.34
N ILE A 52 1.88 6.62 -11.38
CA ILE A 52 2.50 7.81 -10.77
C ILE A 52 3.80 7.41 -10.05
N GLY A 53 3.78 6.33 -9.28
CA GLY A 53 4.97 5.81 -8.60
C GLY A 53 6.07 5.38 -9.57
N ILE A 54 5.69 4.72 -10.67
CA ILE A 54 6.60 4.31 -11.75
C ILE A 54 7.19 5.54 -12.45
N ALA A 55 6.39 6.54 -12.79
CA ALA A 55 6.84 7.75 -13.48
C ALA A 55 7.89 8.50 -12.65
N ARG A 56 7.65 8.66 -11.34
CA ARG A 56 8.58 9.31 -10.41
C ARG A 56 9.91 8.59 -10.25
N ASN A 57 9.94 7.27 -10.47
CA ASN A 57 11.11 6.43 -10.25
C ASN A 57 11.63 5.76 -11.55
N ILE A 58 11.21 6.25 -12.71
CA ILE A 58 11.50 5.61 -14.02
C ILE A 58 13.01 5.47 -14.27
N ALA A 59 13.81 6.42 -13.76
CA ALA A 59 15.26 6.43 -13.85
C ALA A 59 15.92 5.24 -13.14
N ALA A 60 15.31 4.75 -12.06
CA ALA A 60 15.84 3.66 -11.23
C ALA A 60 15.41 2.26 -11.72
N ILE A 61 14.50 2.19 -12.70
CA ILE A 61 14.02 0.92 -13.22
C ILE A 61 15.09 0.32 -14.15
N ASP A 62 15.76 -0.72 -13.68
CA ASP A 62 16.72 -1.48 -14.49
C ASP A 62 15.98 -2.40 -15.49
N ASP A 63 16.18 -2.13 -16.77
CA ASP A 63 15.67 -2.88 -17.91
C ASP A 63 16.74 -3.72 -18.63
N THR A 64 17.94 -3.84 -18.07
CA THR A 64 19.01 -4.67 -18.62
C THR A 64 18.75 -6.16 -18.44
N VAL A 65 18.00 -6.54 -17.41
CA VAL A 65 17.67 -7.93 -17.10
C VAL A 65 16.27 -8.28 -17.61
N PRO A 66 16.12 -9.34 -18.43
CA PRO A 66 14.81 -9.77 -18.89
C PRO A 66 13.85 -10.10 -17.74
N GLY A 67 12.65 -9.54 -17.76
CA GLY A 67 11.57 -9.86 -16.83
C GLY A 67 11.52 -9.04 -15.54
N THR A 68 12.59 -8.32 -15.17
CA THR A 68 12.60 -7.44 -13.98
C THR A 68 11.56 -6.34 -14.07
N VAL A 69 11.46 -5.72 -15.25
CA VAL A 69 10.49 -4.67 -15.55
C VAL A 69 9.05 -5.16 -15.37
N LYS A 70 8.72 -6.33 -15.93
CA LYS A 70 7.38 -6.92 -15.79
C LYS A 70 7.06 -7.21 -14.33
N ALA A 71 8.00 -7.83 -13.61
CA ALA A 71 7.83 -8.14 -12.20
C ALA A 71 7.61 -6.85 -11.39
N TYR A 72 8.41 -5.82 -11.62
CA TYR A 72 8.29 -4.52 -10.96
C TYR A 72 6.93 -3.87 -11.20
N VAL A 73 6.51 -3.74 -12.46
CA VAL A 73 5.27 -3.06 -12.84
C VAL A 73 4.03 -3.79 -12.28
N LEU A 74 3.99 -5.11 -12.36
CA LEU A 74 2.88 -5.89 -11.79
C LEU A 74 2.88 -5.89 -10.26
N THR A 75 4.06 -5.83 -9.64
CA THR A 75 4.18 -5.70 -8.18
C THR A 75 3.70 -4.33 -7.71
N ALA A 76 4.02 -3.25 -8.44
CA ALA A 76 3.52 -1.92 -8.16
C ALA A 76 1.98 -1.87 -8.20
N ALA A 77 1.36 -2.44 -9.25
CA ALA A 77 -0.10 -2.54 -9.35
C ALA A 77 -0.73 -3.33 -8.21
N ARG A 78 -0.16 -4.50 -7.88
CA ARG A 78 -0.63 -5.34 -6.76
C ARG A 78 -0.54 -4.62 -5.41
N ASN A 79 0.55 -3.89 -5.18
CA ASN A 79 0.74 -3.16 -3.94
C ASN A 79 -0.21 -1.96 -3.83
N ALA A 80 -0.43 -1.21 -4.92
CA ALA A 80 -1.42 -0.14 -4.96
C ALA A 80 -2.83 -0.68 -4.65
N ALA A 81 -3.21 -1.81 -5.27
CA ALA A 81 -4.50 -2.44 -5.02
C ALA A 81 -4.65 -2.89 -3.56
N ARG A 82 -3.62 -3.49 -2.96
CA ARG A 82 -3.63 -3.86 -1.54
C ARG A 82 -3.72 -2.65 -0.61
N ASN A 83 -3.07 -1.55 -0.95
CA ASN A 83 -3.14 -0.32 -0.16
C ASN A 83 -4.56 0.25 -0.16
N ILE A 84 -5.22 0.26 -1.32
CA ILE A 84 -6.63 0.67 -1.44
C ILE A 84 -7.53 -0.29 -0.65
N TRP A 85 -7.38 -1.61 -0.85
CA TRP A 85 -8.16 -2.60 -0.11
C TRP A 85 -8.02 -2.43 1.40
N ASN A 86 -6.78 -2.27 1.90
CA ASN A 86 -6.52 -2.02 3.31
C ASN A 86 -7.19 -0.75 3.79
N ARG A 87 -7.20 0.34 3.00
CA ARG A 87 -7.83 1.61 3.38
C ARG A 87 -9.34 1.47 3.53
N GLU A 88 -10.00 0.79 2.60
CA GLU A 88 -11.45 0.56 2.64
C GLU A 88 -11.85 -0.36 3.82
N HIS A 89 -11.08 -1.42 4.06
CA HIS A 89 -11.42 -2.43 5.08
C HIS A 89 -10.85 -2.10 6.47
N LYS A 90 -10.02 -1.06 6.61
CA LYS A 90 -9.45 -0.65 7.91
C LYS A 90 -10.54 -0.29 8.92
N ALA A 91 -11.60 0.38 8.46
CA ALA A 91 -12.73 0.78 9.32
C ALA A 91 -13.54 -0.44 9.76
N GLU A 92 -13.76 -1.41 8.87
CA GLU A 92 -14.49 -2.64 9.15
C GLU A 92 -13.69 -3.55 10.11
N ILE A 93 -12.39 -3.74 9.86
CA ILE A 93 -11.49 -4.49 10.75
C ILE A 93 -11.42 -3.84 12.14
N LEU A 94 -11.34 -2.51 12.21
CA LEU A 94 -11.32 -1.81 13.49
C LEU A 94 -12.65 -1.96 14.24
N THR A 95 -13.79 -1.88 13.53
CA THR A 95 -15.12 -2.09 14.11
C THR A 95 -15.27 -3.51 14.67
N LEU A 96 -14.91 -4.53 13.90
CA LEU A 96 -14.90 -5.93 14.34
C LEU A 96 -13.98 -6.16 15.54
N ALA A 97 -12.80 -5.52 15.56
CA ALA A 97 -11.88 -5.62 16.69
C ALA A 97 -12.44 -4.96 17.96
N VAL A 98 -13.20 -3.88 17.84
CA VAL A 98 -13.85 -3.19 18.97
C VAL A 98 -15.05 -3.98 19.49
N GLU A 99 -15.87 -4.58 18.63
CA GLU A 99 -17.00 -5.42 19.03
C GLU A 99 -16.57 -6.73 19.72
N GLN A 100 -15.36 -7.22 19.44
CA GLN A 100 -14.78 -8.38 20.10
C GLN A 100 -14.12 -8.05 21.45
N LEU A 101 -14.02 -6.78 21.83
CA LEU A 101 -13.60 -6.43 23.18
C LEU A 101 -14.73 -6.80 24.15
N PRO A 102 -14.43 -7.56 25.22
CA PRO A 102 -15.42 -7.84 26.24
C PRO A 102 -15.94 -6.51 26.80
N ASP A 103 -17.25 -6.41 26.89
CA ASP A 103 -17.96 -5.23 27.39
C ASP A 103 -17.69 -5.07 28.89
N THR A 104 -16.51 -4.53 29.24
CA THR A 104 -16.14 -4.26 30.62
C THR A 104 -16.84 -2.98 31.06
N GLN A 105 -18.13 -3.10 31.37
CA GLN A 105 -18.77 -2.16 32.29
C GLN A 105 -18.17 -2.37 33.68
N GLY A 106 -17.09 -1.65 33.97
CA GLY A 106 -16.46 -1.67 35.28
C GLY A 106 -15.27 -0.73 35.31
N ASP A 107 -15.31 0.22 36.25
CA ASP A 107 -14.21 1.12 36.59
C ASP A 107 -12.88 0.37 36.75
N GLU A 108 -11.79 0.96 36.24
CA GLU A 108 -10.35 0.59 36.31
C GLU A 108 -9.72 -0.25 35.16
N PRO A 109 -8.40 -0.06 34.87
CA PRO A 109 -7.81 -0.08 33.53
C PRO A 109 -7.43 -1.49 33.03
N LEU A 110 -8.32 -2.47 33.24
CA LEU A 110 -8.16 -3.83 32.69
C LEU A 110 -8.33 -3.87 31.16
N GLY A 111 -9.06 -2.91 30.59
CA GLY A 111 -9.29 -2.82 29.14
C GLY A 111 -8.01 -2.55 28.33
N LEU A 112 -7.04 -1.83 28.90
CA LEU A 112 -5.80 -1.50 28.20
C LEU A 112 -4.92 -2.74 27.98
N ARG A 113 -4.85 -3.63 28.98
CA ARG A 113 -4.05 -4.86 28.88
C ARG A 113 -4.64 -5.82 27.86
N ALA A 114 -5.96 -6.02 27.90
CA ALA A 114 -6.65 -6.86 26.93
C ALA A 114 -6.53 -6.31 25.49
N ALA A 115 -6.63 -4.98 25.32
CA ALA A 115 -6.44 -4.33 24.03
C ALA A 115 -5.00 -4.52 23.51
N VAL A 116 -3.98 -4.31 24.35
CA VAL A 116 -2.56 -4.56 24.01
C VAL A 116 -2.32 -6.04 23.68
N ASP A 117 -3.10 -6.94 24.28
CA ASP A 117 -2.97 -8.36 24.05
C ASP A 117 -3.62 -8.85 22.76
N ALA A 118 -4.62 -8.13 22.25
CA ALA A 118 -5.26 -8.37 20.96
C ALA A 118 -4.45 -7.83 19.76
N LEU A 119 -3.37 -7.08 19.99
CA LEU A 119 -2.54 -6.55 18.90
C LEU A 119 -1.59 -7.64 18.35
N PRO A 120 -1.35 -7.68 17.02
CA PRO A 120 -0.31 -8.50 16.44
C PRO A 120 1.06 -8.21 17.08
N LEU A 121 1.86 -9.25 17.33
CA LEU A 121 3.09 -9.20 18.15
C LEU A 121 3.99 -7.99 17.87
N LEU A 122 4.16 -7.63 16.60
CA LEU A 122 5.01 -6.53 16.16
C LEU A 122 4.56 -5.17 16.72
N TYR A 123 3.26 -4.92 16.77
CA TYR A 123 2.71 -3.65 17.27
C TYR A 123 2.70 -3.61 18.81
N ARG A 124 2.56 -4.79 19.44
CA ARG A 124 2.63 -4.94 20.90
C ARG A 124 4.03 -4.62 21.43
N GLU A 125 5.09 -5.11 20.78
CA GLU A 125 6.47 -4.87 21.20
C GLU A 125 6.83 -3.38 21.14
N VAL A 126 6.46 -2.69 20.05
CA VAL A 126 6.72 -1.25 19.87
C VAL A 126 5.99 -0.42 20.93
N LEU A 127 4.73 -0.76 21.24
CA LEU A 127 3.95 -0.06 22.28
C LEU A 127 4.47 -0.34 23.69
N MET A 128 4.87 -1.57 24.01
CA MET A 128 5.48 -1.94 25.29
C MET A 128 6.82 -1.21 25.52
N LEU A 129 7.69 -1.17 24.51
CA LEU A 129 8.96 -0.45 24.58
C LEU A 129 8.75 1.05 24.86
N ARG A 130 7.74 1.65 24.23
CA ARG A 130 7.44 3.08 24.42
C ARG A 130 6.81 3.40 25.77
N TYR A 131 5.75 2.69 26.15
CA TYR A 131 4.92 3.08 27.30
C TYR A 131 5.38 2.46 28.63
N VAL A 132 6.00 1.29 28.62
CA VAL A 132 6.45 0.60 29.84
C VAL A 132 7.91 0.89 30.13
N GLN A 133 8.76 1.03 29.10
CA GLN A 133 10.21 1.27 29.29
C GLN A 133 10.63 2.74 29.16
N GLY A 134 9.71 3.66 28.83
CA GLY A 134 9.97 5.11 28.84
C GLY A 134 11.00 5.59 27.81
N LEU A 135 11.30 4.79 26.79
CA LEU A 135 12.29 5.13 25.77
C LEU A 135 11.67 6.09 24.74
N SER A 136 12.15 7.33 24.76
CA SER A 136 11.92 8.31 23.69
C SER A 136 12.73 7.92 22.46
N TYR A 137 12.19 8.17 21.27
CA TYR A 137 12.99 8.15 20.04
C TYR A 137 14.12 9.18 20.20
N GLU A 138 15.37 8.74 20.04
CA GLU A 138 16.40 9.64 19.50
C GLU A 138 16.23 9.63 17.99
N GLU A 139 16.19 10.83 17.42
CA GLU A 139 16.04 11.11 15.99
C GLU A 139 17.17 10.50 15.14
#